data_AF-A0A553EZM9-F1
#
_entry.id   AF-A0A553EZM9-F1
#
_cell.length_a   1.000
_cell.length_b   1.000
_cell.length_c   1.000
_cell.angle_alpha   90.00
_cell.angle_beta   90.00
_cell.angle_gamma   90.00
#
_symmetry.space_group_name_H-M   'P 1'
#
loop_
_entity.id
_entity.type
_entity.pdbx_description
1 polymer ?
#
loop_
_entity_poly.entity_id
_entity_poly.type
_entity_poly.pdbx_seq_one_letter_code
_entity_poly.pdbx_strand_id
1 'polypeptide(L)'
;MTYEKTISGKANIQAALSKSYEFLVNSAKNVPKDKLLESVEFPGGMPMNRRGIMLLALSHVSEHMGQLIAYARSNDVIPPWSK
;
A
#
# COMPACT_ATOMS: atom_id res chain seq x y z
N MET A 1 -9.53 9.49 -13.06
CA MET A 1 -8.40 10.44 -12.99
C MET A 1 -7.22 9.66 -12.41
N THR A 2 -6.09 9.55 -13.10
CA THR A 2 -4.94 8.80 -12.58
C THR A 2 -4.05 9.74 -11.77
N TYR A 3 -3.71 9.34 -10.53
CA TYR A 3 -2.90 10.15 -9.61
C TYR A 3 -1.54 10.56 -10.21
N GLU A 4 -0.99 9.72 -11.08
CA GLU A 4 0.26 9.96 -11.83
C GLU A 4 0.27 11.29 -12.63
N LYS A 5 -0.90 11.78 -13.07
CA LYS A 5 -1.02 13.02 -13.85
C LYS A 5 -1.29 14.26 -13.00
N THR A 6 -1.57 14.07 -11.72
CA THR A 6 -2.06 15.14 -10.82
C THR A 6 -1.12 15.42 -9.65
N ILE A 7 -0.22 14.48 -9.33
CA ILE A 7 0.77 14.62 -8.26
C ILE A 7 2.16 14.63 -8.90
N SER A 8 2.87 15.75 -8.82
CA SER A 8 4.19 15.93 -9.41
C SER A 8 5.18 16.55 -8.43
N GLY A 9 6.46 16.26 -8.60
CA GLY A 9 7.53 16.74 -7.73
C GLY A 9 7.73 15.89 -6.47
N LYS A 10 8.99 15.71 -6.07
CA LYS A 10 9.40 14.82 -4.98
C LYS A 10 8.63 15.06 -3.68
N ALA A 11 8.51 16.31 -3.25
CA ALA A 11 7.85 16.67 -1.99
C ALA A 11 6.35 16.29 -1.98
N ASN A 12 5.63 16.57 -3.07
CA ASN A 12 4.22 16.25 -3.17
C ASN A 12 3.98 14.74 -3.24
N ILE A 13 4.83 14.01 -3.96
CA ILE A 13 4.78 12.55 -4.02
C ILE A 13 4.99 11.95 -2.63
N GLN A 14 6.00 12.42 -1.88
CA GLN A 14 6.26 11.96 -0.52
C GLN A 14 5.08 12.26 0.42
N ALA A 15 4.53 13.48 0.37
CA ALA A 15 3.38 13.85 1.21
C ALA A 15 2.13 13.01 0.89
N ALA A 16 1.83 12.80 -0.39
CA ALA A 16 0.71 11.97 -0.82
C ALA A 16 0.88 10.50 -0.41
N LEU A 17 2.09 9.96 -0.55
CA LEU A 17 2.42 8.61 -0.12
C LEU A 17 2.28 8.45 1.40
N SER A 18 2.84 9.37 2.20
CA SER A 18 2.68 9.33 3.65
C SER A 18 1.21 9.35 4.06
N LYS A 19 0.41 10.23 3.44
CA LYS A 19 -1.03 10.33 3.71
C LYS A 19 -1.79 9.03 3.33
N SER A 20 -1.38 8.35 2.27
CA SER A 20 -2.02 7.08 1.87
C SER A 20 -1.71 5.94 2.85
N TYR A 21 -0.48 5.85 3.36
CA TYR A 21 -0.12 4.90 4.41
C TYR A 21 -0.84 5.19 5.73
N GLU A 22 -0.94 6.45 6.14
CA GLU A 22 -1.72 6.84 7.32
C GLU A 22 -3.19 6.41 7.19
N PHE A 23 -3.80 6.66 6.02
CA PHE A 23 -5.15 6.22 5.74
C PHE A 23 -5.31 4.70 5.81
N LEU A 24 -4.37 3.94 5.22
CA LEU A 24 -4.39 2.47 5.24
C LEU A 24 -4.31 1.93 6.68
N VAL A 25 -3.35 2.43 7.46
CA VAL A 25 -3.13 2.01 8.85
C VAL A 25 -4.33 2.35 9.72
N ASN A 26 -4.88 3.56 9.61
CA ASN A 26 -6.05 3.98 10.38
C ASN A 26 -7.30 3.18 9.99
N SER A 27 -7.48 2.90 8.70
CA SER A 27 -8.58 2.06 8.22
C SER A 27 -8.51 0.65 8.80
N ALA A 28 -7.33 0.02 8.79
CA ALA A 28 -7.13 -1.32 9.34
C ALA A 28 -7.39 -1.36 10.87
N LYS A 29 -6.91 -0.35 11.62
CA LYS A 29 -7.12 -0.24 13.08
C LYS A 29 -8.60 -0.09 13.46
N ASN A 30 -9.38 0.55 12.60
CA ASN A 30 -10.78 0.86 12.88
C ASN A 30 -11.76 -0.25 12.45
N VAL A 31 -11.28 -1.37 11.90
CA VAL A 31 -12.16 -2.51 11.60
C VAL A 31 -12.50 -3.26 12.89
N PRO A 32 -13.79 -3.34 13.29
CA PRO A 32 -14.20 -4.12 14.44
C PRO A 32 -13.85 -5.61 14.29
N LYS A 33 -13.44 -6.25 15.38
CA LYS A 33 -12.97 -7.65 15.36
C LYS A 33 -14.02 -8.63 14.80
N ASP A 34 -15.29 -8.42 15.13
CA ASP A 34 -16.44 -9.20 14.66
C ASP A 34 -16.74 -8.99 13.17
N LYS A 35 -16.21 -7.93 12.55
CA LYS A 35 -16.35 -7.65 11.11
C LYS A 35 -15.21 -8.17 10.26
N LEU A 36 -14.15 -8.73 10.84
CA LEU A 36 -12.97 -9.19 10.08
C LEU A 36 -13.30 -10.25 9.01
N LEU A 37 -14.30 -11.09 9.28
CA LEU A 37 -14.74 -12.15 8.36
C LEU A 37 -15.94 -11.75 7.49
N GLU A 38 -16.45 -10.53 7.65
CA GLU A 38 -17.51 -9.98 6.80
C GLU A 38 -17.00 -9.89 5.35
N SER A 39 -17.74 -10.52 4.44
CA SER A 39 -17.46 -10.47 3.01
C SER A 39 -17.96 -9.17 2.41
N VAL A 40 -17.12 -8.51 1.62
CA VAL A 40 -17.48 -7.30 0.87
C VAL A 40 -17.19 -7.52 -0.61
N GLU A 41 -17.90 -6.79 -1.46
CA GLU A 41 -17.58 -6.73 -2.88
C GLU A 41 -16.20 -6.10 -3.07
N PHE A 42 -15.30 -6.84 -3.70
CA PHE A 42 -13.95 -6.36 -4.00
C PHE A 42 -13.81 -6.10 -5.50
N PRO A 43 -13.06 -5.07 -5.93
CA PRO A 43 -12.82 -4.82 -7.35
C PRO A 43 -12.35 -6.08 -8.08
N GLY A 44 -12.95 -6.35 -9.25
CA GLY A 44 -12.74 -7.61 -9.98
C GLY A 44 -13.82 -8.67 -9.75
N GLY A 45 -14.87 -8.35 -8.96
CA GLY A 45 -16.10 -9.15 -8.85
C GLY A 45 -16.00 -10.36 -7.92
N MET A 46 -14.82 -10.62 -7.34
CA MET A 46 -14.65 -11.69 -6.36
C MET A 46 -14.89 -11.14 -4.95
N PRO A 47 -15.85 -11.67 -4.18
CA PRO A 47 -16.06 -11.25 -2.80
C PRO A 47 -14.84 -11.60 -1.94
N MET A 48 -14.42 -10.68 -1.08
CA MET A 48 -13.33 -10.89 -0.13
C MET A 48 -13.74 -10.43 1.25
N ASN A 49 -13.30 -11.16 2.29
CA ASN A 49 -13.48 -10.67 3.65
C ASN A 49 -12.50 -9.54 3.98
N ARG A 50 -12.88 -8.66 4.92
CA ARG A 50 -12.08 -7.49 5.30
C ARG A 50 -10.65 -7.86 5.70
N ARG A 51 -10.44 -8.97 6.42
CA ARG A 51 -9.11 -9.47 6.78
C ARG A 51 -8.29 -9.82 5.54
N GLY A 52 -8.89 -10.49 4.56
CA GLY A 52 -8.25 -10.83 3.29
C GLY A 52 -7.80 -9.60 2.54
N ILE A 53 -8.60 -8.53 2.53
CA ILE A 53 -8.25 -7.25 1.90
C ILE A 53 -7.05 -6.61 2.61
N MET A 54 -6.99 -6.65 3.95
CA MET A 54 -5.82 -6.15 4.70
C MET A 54 -4.55 -6.93 4.38
N LEU A 55 -4.63 -8.26 4.28
CA LEU A 55 -3.50 -9.12 3.91
C LEU A 55 -3.05 -8.87 2.46
N LEU A 56 -4.00 -8.64 1.54
CA LEU A 56 -3.69 -8.28 0.16
C LEU A 56 -2.94 -6.95 0.09
N ALA A 57 -3.38 -5.93 0.83
CA ALA A 57 -2.68 -4.65 0.90
C ALA A 57 -1.24 -4.81 1.43
N LEU A 58 -1.05 -5.64 2.46
CA LEU A 58 0.29 -5.95 2.99
C LEU A 58 1.19 -6.65 1.95
N SER A 59 0.64 -7.63 1.22
CA SER A 59 1.37 -8.33 0.15
C SER A 59 1.79 -7.35 -0.94
N HIS A 60 0.87 -6.50 -1.39
CA HIS A 60 1.10 -5.53 -2.45
C HIS A 60 2.20 -4.51 -2.10
N VAL A 61 2.19 -4.00 -0.86
CA VAL A 61 3.28 -3.13 -0.35
C VAL A 61 4.62 -3.85 -0.37
N SER A 62 4.65 -5.14 0.00
CA SER A 62 5.87 -5.94 0.02
C SER A 62 6.45 -6.19 -1.38
N GLU A 63 5.58 -6.42 -2.37
CA GLU A 63 5.98 -6.57 -3.77
C GLU A 63 6.62 -5.28 -4.31
N HIS A 64 5.97 -4.13 -4.09
CA HIS A 64 6.52 -2.84 -4.49
C HIS A 64 7.81 -2.48 -3.74
N MET A 65 7.94 -2.86 -2.47
CA MET A 65 9.19 -2.70 -1.74
C MET A 65 10.33 -3.49 -2.42
N GLY A 66 10.08 -4.73 -2.86
CA GLY A 66 11.03 -5.53 -3.63
C GLY A 66 11.47 -4.84 -4.92
N GLN A 67 10.53 -4.25 -5.66
CA GLN A 67 10.81 -3.48 -6.88
C GLN A 67 11.67 -2.24 -6.58
N LEU A 68 11.35 -1.49 -5.53
CA LEU A 68 12.12 -0.31 -5.12
C LEU A 68 13.55 -0.67 -4.68
N ILE A 69 13.73 -1.82 -4.00
CA ILE A 69 15.05 -2.33 -3.65
C ILE A 69 15.86 -2.65 -4.90
N ALA A 70 15.25 -3.29 -5.90
CA ALA A 70 15.91 -3.56 -7.17
C ALA A 70 16.34 -2.26 -7.86
N TYR A 71 15.45 -1.27 -7.94
CA TYR A 71 15.76 0.04 -8.53
C TYR A 71 16.85 0.80 -7.79
N ALA A 72 16.85 0.79 -6.46
CA ALA A 72 17.91 1.41 -5.67
C ALA A 72 19.27 0.80 -6.01
N ARG A 73 19.35 -0.54 -6.03
CA ARG A 73 20.59 -1.27 -6.37
C ARG A 73 21.04 -1.02 -7.81
N SER A 74 20.11 -0.96 -8.77
CA SER A 74 20.43 -0.63 -10.17
C SER A 74 20.92 0.81 -10.37
N ASN A 75 20.79 1.67 -9.36
CA ASN A 75 21.25 3.07 -9.37
C ASN A 75 22.31 3.33 -8.30
N ASP A 76 23.03 2.29 -7.85
CA ASP A 76 24.10 2.36 -6.84
C ASP A 76 23.66 3.00 -5.49
N VAL A 77 22.37 2.97 -5.18
CA VAL A 77 21.81 3.43 -3.90
C VAL A 77 21.67 2.23 -2.96
N ILE A 78 22.30 2.31 -1.78
CA ILE A 78 22.15 1.30 -0.74
C ILE A 78 20.76 1.45 -0.07
N PRO A 79 19.87 0.46 -0.17
CA PRO A 79 18.56 0.53 0.46
C PRO A 79 18.70 0.44 2.00
N PRO A 80 17.88 1.19 2.77
CA PRO A 80 18.07 1.36 4.21
C PRO A 80 17.87 0.07 5.04
N TRP A 81 17.14 -0.91 4.49
CA TRP A 81 16.82 -2.21 5.12
C TRP A 81 17.83 -3.32 4.77
N SER A 82 18.92 -3.00 4.08
CA SER A 82 20.01 -3.94 3.76
C SER A 82 21.34 -3.54 4.40
N LYS A 83 21.29 -2.81 5.53
CA LYS A 83 22.46 -2.65 6.41
C LYS A 83 22.70 -3.92 7.22
#